data_AF-A0A494X1H1-F1
#
_entry.id   AF-A0A494X1H1-F1
#
_cell.length_a   1.000
_cell.length_b   1.000
_cell.length_c   1.000
_cell.angle_alpha   90.00
_cell.angle_beta   90.00
_cell.angle_gamma   90.00
#
_symmetry.space_group_name_H-M   'P 1'
#
loop_
_entity.id
_entity.type
_entity.pdbx_description
1 polymer ?
#
loop_
_entity_poly.entity_id
_entity_poly.type
_entity_poly.pdbx_seq_one_letter_code
_entity_poly.pdbx_strand_id
1 'polypeptide(L)'
;MSELKDYLKCGDEILRGLVEIINLALIDKFPRSRIAVDDIEQLIGAVRLLCEPAPEFEMIGARLQIVRGDFIGAAQVFRELADKGHCLPNSRAMQIYCMSENGDGDWQVEANQMMQSETSDDAVRLLRTVVARNELNRAIEKAKATGEFEFPESLKTLVAERQSHEAEQAAQAQPVPSMIDPSLMGGQYMRL
;
A
#
# COMPACT_ATOMS: atom_id res chain seq x y z
N MET A 1 -37.45 1.02 22.51
CA MET A 1 -36.31 1.84 22.03
C MET A 1 -34.92 1.26 22.37
N SER A 2 -34.81 0.14 23.10
CA SER A 2 -33.52 -0.52 23.38
C SER A 2 -33.08 -1.50 22.27
N GLU A 3 -34.03 -2.19 21.63
CA GLU A 3 -33.72 -3.25 20.65
C GLU A 3 -33.14 -2.74 19.33
N LEU A 4 -33.48 -1.51 18.91
CA LEU A 4 -32.89 -0.90 17.70
C LEU A 4 -31.40 -0.60 17.88
N LYS A 5 -30.96 -0.33 19.13
CA LYS A 5 -29.54 -0.11 19.46
C LYS A 5 -28.71 -1.39 19.46
N ASP A 6 -29.33 -2.54 19.73
CA ASP A 6 -28.63 -3.83 19.65
C ASP A 6 -28.61 -4.40 18.22
N TYR A 7 -29.59 -4.07 17.37
CA TYR A 7 -29.60 -4.44 15.95
C TYR A 7 -28.53 -3.72 15.12
N LEU A 8 -28.12 -2.51 15.53
CA LEU A 8 -27.07 -1.72 14.88
C LEU A 8 -25.65 -2.09 15.32
N LYS A 9 -25.49 -3.02 16.27
CA LYS A 9 -24.17 -3.55 16.61
C LYS A 9 -23.74 -4.51 15.51
N CYS A 10 -23.07 -3.95 14.51
CA CYS A 10 -22.35 -4.73 13.51
C CYS A 10 -21.41 -5.70 14.26
N GLY A 11 -21.54 -6.99 14.01
CA GLY A 11 -20.65 -7.98 14.64
C GLY A 11 -19.21 -7.71 14.21
N ASP A 12 -18.26 -7.87 15.15
CA ASP A 12 -16.83 -7.60 14.93
C ASP A 12 -16.27 -8.33 13.70
N GLU A 13 -16.81 -9.51 13.35
CA GLU A 13 -16.44 -10.28 12.16
C GLU A 13 -16.79 -9.56 10.85
N ILE A 14 -17.98 -8.97 10.74
CA ILE A 14 -18.42 -8.24 9.54
C ILE A 14 -17.58 -6.98 9.40
N LEU A 15 -17.37 -6.27 10.52
CA LEU A 15 -16.54 -5.08 10.53
C LEU A 15 -15.10 -5.40 10.08
N ARG A 16 -14.51 -6.44 10.66
CA ARG A 16 -13.17 -6.88 10.28
C ARG A 16 -13.11 -7.24 8.80
N GLY A 17 -14.10 -7.97 8.29
CA GLY A 17 -14.19 -8.30 6.86
C GLY A 17 -14.26 -7.06 5.97
N LEU A 18 -15.05 -6.06 6.34
CA LEU A 18 -15.14 -4.79 5.61
C LEU A 18 -13.80 -4.05 5.60
N VAL A 19 -13.13 -3.97 6.75
CA VAL A 19 -11.80 -3.34 6.87
C VAL A 19 -10.74 -4.09 6.05
N GLU A 20 -10.79 -5.41 6.01
CA GLU A 20 -9.90 -6.23 5.18
C GLU A 20 -10.13 -5.99 3.68
N ILE A 21 -11.39 -5.91 3.24
CA ILE A 21 -11.74 -5.58 1.84
C ILE A 21 -11.23 -4.18 1.47
N ILE A 22 -11.44 -3.19 2.32
CA ILE A 22 -10.96 -1.81 2.10
C ILE A 22 -9.43 -1.80 2.00
N ASN A 23 -8.75 -2.48 2.92
CA ASN A 23 -7.29 -2.57 2.89
C ASN A 23 -6.79 -3.27 1.61
N LEU A 24 -7.43 -4.36 1.18
CA LEU A 24 -7.08 -5.02 -0.08
C LEU A 24 -7.28 -4.08 -1.28
N ALA A 25 -8.39 -3.34 -1.31
CA ALA A 25 -8.72 -2.39 -2.36
C ALA A 25 -7.73 -1.22 -2.47
N LEU A 26 -7.19 -0.78 -1.32
CA LEU A 26 -6.25 0.34 -1.24
C LEU A 26 -4.79 -0.10 -1.39
N ILE A 27 -4.41 -1.30 -0.94
CA ILE A 27 -3.00 -1.73 -0.84
C ILE A 27 -2.53 -2.52 -2.07
N ASP A 28 -3.36 -3.38 -2.69
CA ASP A 28 -2.91 -4.32 -3.73
C ASP A 28 -2.16 -3.65 -4.91
N LYS A 29 -2.60 -2.46 -5.32
CA LYS A 29 -1.95 -1.68 -6.40
C LYS A 29 -1.56 -0.27 -5.99
N PHE A 30 -1.43 -0.04 -4.69
CA PHE A 30 -1.08 1.26 -4.13
C PHE A 30 0.12 1.90 -4.86
N PRO A 31 0.06 3.20 -5.22
CA PRO A 31 -0.96 4.20 -4.88
C PRO A 31 -2.17 4.22 -5.84
N ARG A 32 -2.29 3.26 -6.75
CA ARG A 32 -3.46 3.13 -7.64
C ARG A 32 -4.45 2.14 -7.05
N SER A 33 -5.73 2.27 -7.40
CA SER A 33 -6.72 1.24 -7.09
C SER A 33 -7.22 0.54 -8.35
N ARG A 34 -7.56 -0.75 -8.18
CA ARG A 34 -8.29 -1.54 -9.17
C ARG A 34 -9.80 -1.31 -9.09
N ILE A 35 -10.28 -0.89 -7.92
CA ILE A 35 -11.68 -0.65 -7.63
C ILE A 35 -11.94 0.84 -7.80
N ALA A 36 -13.17 1.20 -8.21
CA ALA A 36 -13.54 2.61 -8.33
C ALA A 36 -13.39 3.29 -6.96
N VAL A 37 -12.76 4.47 -6.96
CA VAL A 37 -12.44 5.19 -5.72
C VAL A 37 -13.70 5.55 -4.94
N ASP A 38 -14.80 5.84 -5.64
CA ASP A 38 -16.10 6.16 -5.04
C ASP A 38 -16.70 4.97 -4.29
N ASP A 39 -16.50 3.74 -4.77
CA ASP A 39 -16.96 2.53 -4.08
C ASP A 39 -16.18 2.32 -2.77
N ILE A 40 -14.87 2.58 -2.79
CA ILE A 40 -14.02 2.50 -1.60
C ILE A 40 -14.43 3.57 -0.57
N GLU A 41 -14.73 4.79 -1.03
CA GLU A 41 -15.21 5.85 -0.16
C GLU A 41 -16.54 5.48 0.52
N GLN A 42 -17.47 4.89 -0.23
CA GLN A 42 -18.75 4.43 0.33
C GLN A 42 -18.53 3.36 1.41
N LEU A 43 -17.62 2.41 1.18
CA LEU A 43 -17.28 1.38 2.17
C LEU A 43 -16.64 1.98 3.43
N ILE A 44 -15.72 2.95 3.27
CA ILE A 44 -15.13 3.67 4.40
C ILE A 44 -16.19 4.46 5.17
N GLY A 45 -17.11 5.12 4.45
CA GLY A 45 -18.25 5.82 5.04
C GLY A 45 -19.14 4.89 5.87
N ALA A 46 -19.46 3.70 5.36
CA ALA A 46 -20.21 2.69 6.08
C ALA A 46 -19.48 2.24 7.36
N VAL A 47 -18.18 1.94 7.27
CA VAL A 47 -17.37 1.55 8.44
C VAL A 47 -17.34 2.66 9.50
N ARG A 48 -17.14 3.93 9.10
CA ARG A 48 -17.14 5.07 10.02
C ARG A 48 -18.48 5.29 10.75
N LEU A 49 -19.60 4.90 10.13
CA LEU A 49 -20.92 4.96 10.77
C LEU A 49 -21.13 3.83 11.78
N LEU A 50 -20.47 2.68 11.56
CA LEU A 50 -20.64 1.47 12.35
C LEU A 50 -19.61 1.37 13.50
N CYS A 51 -18.56 2.19 13.51
CA CYS A 51 -17.44 2.08 14.43
C CYS A 51 -17.21 3.33 15.26
N GLU A 52 -16.60 3.11 16.44
CA GLU A 52 -15.97 4.20 17.17
C GLU A 52 -14.74 4.71 16.41
N PRO A 53 -14.47 6.03 16.40
CA PRO A 53 -13.29 6.58 15.76
C PRO A 53 -12.00 5.99 16.32
N ALA A 54 -11.10 5.57 15.43
CA ALA A 54 -9.81 5.00 15.78
C ALA A 54 -8.73 5.52 14.81
N PRO A 55 -7.46 5.68 15.26
CA PRO A 55 -6.37 6.16 14.40
C PRO A 55 -6.16 5.35 13.13
N GLU A 56 -6.45 4.05 13.16
CA GLU A 56 -6.37 3.15 12.01
C GLU A 56 -7.34 3.55 10.89
N PHE A 57 -8.52 4.06 11.24
CA PHE A 57 -9.49 4.56 10.25
C PHE A 57 -9.04 5.87 9.61
N GLU A 58 -8.32 6.72 10.35
CA GLU A 58 -7.68 7.91 9.78
C GLU A 58 -6.56 7.52 8.82
N MET A 59 -5.78 6.47 9.14
CA MET A 59 -4.76 5.93 8.23
C MET A 59 -5.38 5.38 6.93
N ILE A 60 -6.54 4.71 7.02
CA ILE A 60 -7.30 4.25 5.85
C ILE A 60 -7.81 5.45 5.03
N GLY A 61 -8.36 6.47 5.69
CA GLY A 61 -8.82 7.70 5.04
C GLY A 61 -7.70 8.45 4.30
N ALA A 62 -6.52 8.57 4.90
CA ALA A 62 -5.35 9.20 4.28
C ALA A 62 -4.84 8.40 3.07
N ARG A 63 -4.91 7.07 3.08
CA ARG A 63 -4.61 6.24 1.90
C ARG A 63 -5.60 6.48 0.76
N LEU A 64 -6.89 6.67 1.07
CA LEU A 64 -7.88 7.05 0.06
C LEU A 64 -7.54 8.42 -0.57
N GLN A 65 -7.11 9.39 0.23
CA GLN A 65 -6.65 10.71 -0.27
C GLN A 65 -5.47 10.56 -1.24
N ILE A 66 -4.48 9.71 -0.92
CA ILE A 66 -3.39 9.40 -1.85
C ILE A 66 -3.88 8.80 -3.16
N VAL A 67 -4.80 7.83 -3.10
CA VAL A 67 -5.37 7.21 -4.31
C VAL A 67 -6.09 8.25 -5.18
N ARG A 68 -6.64 9.32 -4.57
CA ARG A 68 -7.23 10.48 -5.27
C ARG A 68 -6.21 11.48 -5.79
N GLY A 69 -4.93 11.31 -5.47
CA GLY A 69 -3.88 12.27 -5.77
C GLY A 69 -3.85 13.48 -4.81
N ASP A 70 -4.63 13.46 -3.72
CA ASP A 70 -4.57 14.48 -2.67
C ASP A 70 -3.43 14.16 -1.68
N PHE A 71 -2.20 14.42 -2.12
CA PHE A 71 -1.01 14.18 -1.31
C PHE A 71 -0.85 15.22 -0.19
N ILE A 72 -1.38 16.43 -0.36
CA ILE A 72 -1.29 17.50 0.65
C ILE A 72 -2.16 17.16 1.85
N GLY A 73 -3.44 16.85 1.61
CA GLY A 73 -4.36 16.42 2.65
C GLY A 73 -3.84 15.17 3.38
N ALA A 74 -3.37 14.19 2.62
CA ALA A 74 -2.82 12.96 3.18
C ALA A 74 -1.59 13.22 4.06
N ALA A 75 -0.65 14.05 3.60
CA ALA A 75 0.55 14.40 4.37
C ALA A 75 0.19 15.03 5.72
N GLN A 76 -0.83 15.89 5.76
CA GLN A 76 -1.30 16.51 6.99
C GLN A 76 -1.86 15.45 7.96
N VAL A 77 -2.75 14.57 7.50
CA VAL A 77 -3.32 13.51 8.35
C VAL A 77 -2.23 12.59 8.90
N PHE A 78 -1.27 12.18 8.07
CA PHE A 78 -0.17 11.33 8.52
C PHE A 78 0.75 12.02 9.53
N ARG A 79 1.02 13.33 9.34
CA ARG A 79 1.77 14.13 10.31
C ARG A 79 1.04 14.18 11.65
N GLU A 80 -0.26 14.48 11.64
CA GLU A 80 -1.06 14.52 12.87
C GLU A 80 -1.09 13.17 13.60
N LEU A 81 -1.17 12.06 12.86
CA LEU A 81 -1.06 10.71 13.43
C LEU A 81 0.32 10.48 14.04
N ALA A 82 1.39 10.81 13.32
CA ALA A 82 2.77 10.63 13.78
C ALA A 82 3.07 11.48 15.02
N ASP A 83 2.62 12.74 15.06
CA ASP A 83 2.82 13.67 16.17
C ASP A 83 2.08 13.22 17.44
N LYS A 84 0.96 12.51 17.29
CA LYS A 84 0.24 11.85 18.39
C LYS A 84 0.81 10.49 18.78
N GLY A 85 1.85 10.02 18.08
CA GLY A 85 2.45 8.70 18.32
C GLY A 85 1.62 7.53 17.79
N HIS A 86 0.64 7.77 16.94
CA HIS A 86 -0.23 6.73 16.39
C HIS A 86 0.32 6.14 15.08
N CYS A 87 0.09 4.83 14.91
CA CYS A 87 0.42 4.09 13.71
C CYS A 87 1.89 4.22 13.26
N LEU A 88 2.81 4.48 14.20
CA LEU A 88 4.24 4.50 13.93
C LEU A 88 4.77 3.09 13.66
N PRO A 89 5.81 2.94 12.81
CA PRO A 89 6.49 4.00 12.06
C PRO A 89 5.77 4.39 10.74
N ASN A 90 4.71 3.67 10.37
CA ASN A 90 4.06 3.79 9.06
C ASN A 90 3.49 5.19 8.78
N SER A 91 2.89 5.85 9.78
CA SER A 91 2.37 7.21 9.62
C SER A 91 3.48 8.18 9.17
N ARG A 92 4.65 8.15 9.81
CA ARG A 92 5.80 8.99 9.42
C ARG A 92 6.32 8.64 8.02
N ALA A 93 6.46 7.36 7.68
CA ALA A 93 6.92 6.95 6.35
C ALA A 93 5.95 7.38 5.24
N MET A 94 4.64 7.27 5.48
CA MET A 94 3.60 7.68 4.53
C MET A 94 3.51 9.20 4.40
N GLN A 95 3.74 9.96 5.48
CA GLN A 95 3.90 11.42 5.41
C GLN A 95 5.02 11.79 4.43
N ILE A 96 6.21 11.20 4.61
CA ILE A 96 7.38 11.47 3.76
C ILE A 96 7.11 11.09 2.31
N TYR A 97 6.45 9.95 2.07
CA TYR A 97 5.99 9.56 0.74
C TYR A 97 5.12 10.66 0.10
N CYS A 98 4.12 11.18 0.82
CA CYS A 98 3.25 12.25 0.32
C CYS A 98 4.00 13.56 0.06
N MET A 99 4.92 13.94 0.95
CA MET A 99 5.78 15.12 0.78
C MET A 99 6.61 15.02 -0.51
N SER A 100 7.12 13.82 -0.83
CA SER A 100 7.88 13.56 -2.06
C SER A 100 7.05 13.72 -3.33
N GLU A 101 5.76 13.37 -3.29
CA GLU A 101 4.85 13.46 -4.43
C GLU A 101 4.36 14.90 -4.66
N ASN A 102 4.22 15.68 -3.59
CA ASN A 102 3.83 17.09 -3.68
C ASN A 102 5.03 18.04 -3.91
N GLY A 103 6.26 17.52 -3.99
CA GLY A 103 7.44 18.34 -4.27
C GLY A 103 7.90 19.21 -3.09
N ASP A 104 7.58 18.82 -1.85
CA ASP A 104 8.14 19.45 -0.66
C ASP A 104 9.69 19.37 -0.69
N GLY A 105 10.39 20.36 -0.16
CA GLY A 105 11.87 20.35 -0.16
C GLY A 105 12.45 19.44 0.94
N ASP A 106 11.72 19.24 2.02
CA ASP A 106 12.25 18.70 3.27
C ASP A 106 12.15 17.17 3.35
N TRP A 107 11.40 16.53 2.44
CA TRP A 107 11.19 15.07 2.48
C TRP A 107 12.49 14.27 2.43
N GLN A 108 13.53 14.78 1.75
CA GLN A 108 14.83 14.09 1.66
C GLN A 108 15.53 14.04 3.01
N VAL A 109 15.45 15.14 3.77
CA VAL A 109 16.04 15.23 5.11
C VAL A 109 15.29 14.32 6.06
N GLU A 110 13.95 14.36 6.06
CA GLU A 110 13.12 13.49 6.90
C GLU A 110 13.30 12.00 6.55
N ALA A 111 13.37 11.65 5.25
CA ALA A 111 13.62 10.28 4.81
C ALA A 111 14.96 9.75 5.33
N ASN A 112 16.03 10.53 5.19
CA ASN A 112 17.37 10.13 5.63
C ASN A 112 17.45 9.98 7.14
N GLN A 113 16.85 10.90 7.90
CA GLN A 113 16.77 10.79 9.36
C GLN A 113 16.04 9.52 9.80
N MET A 114 14.89 9.23 9.17
CA MET A 114 14.10 8.04 9.49
C MET A 114 14.84 6.74 9.15
N MET A 115 15.53 6.68 7.99
CA MET A 115 16.32 5.49 7.61
C MET A 115 17.56 5.26 8.49
N GLN A 116 18.07 6.29 9.16
CA GLN A 116 19.18 6.17 10.12
C GLN A 116 18.71 5.79 11.53
N SER A 117 17.43 5.97 11.83
CA SER A 117 16.82 5.57 13.09
C SER A 117 16.45 4.07 13.10
N GLU A 118 16.35 3.48 14.30
CA GLU A 118 15.81 2.13 14.44
C GLU A 118 14.31 2.15 14.11
N THR A 119 13.96 1.63 12.93
CA THR A 119 12.59 1.62 12.39
C THR A 119 12.30 0.30 11.68
N SER A 120 11.06 0.07 11.26
CA SER A 120 10.69 -1.17 10.58
C SER A 120 11.30 -1.26 9.18
N ASP A 121 11.70 -2.46 8.78
CA ASP A 121 12.22 -2.75 7.42
C ASP A 121 11.27 -2.29 6.31
N ASP A 122 9.95 -2.44 6.49
CA ASP A 122 8.95 -2.01 5.50
C ASP A 122 8.97 -0.49 5.28
N ALA A 123 9.09 0.28 6.36
CA ALA A 123 9.24 1.74 6.26
C ALA A 123 10.54 2.11 5.55
N VAL A 124 11.65 1.44 5.85
CA VAL A 124 12.93 1.66 5.14
C VAL A 124 12.80 1.33 3.65
N ARG A 125 12.18 0.20 3.30
CA ARG A 125 11.93 -0.21 1.91
C ARG A 125 11.08 0.82 1.16
N LEU A 126 10.03 1.34 1.78
CA LEU A 126 9.20 2.40 1.21
C LEU A 126 10.06 3.64 0.92
N LEU A 127 10.84 4.12 1.89
CA LEU A 127 11.66 5.31 1.73
C LEU A 127 12.76 5.15 0.67
N ARG A 128 13.42 3.98 0.60
CA ARG A 128 14.36 3.68 -0.49
C ARG A 128 13.70 3.73 -1.86
N THR A 129 12.47 3.22 -1.96
CA THR A 129 11.68 3.28 -3.21
C THR A 129 11.34 4.72 -3.58
N VAL A 130 10.99 5.56 -2.61
CA VAL A 130 10.75 7.00 -2.81
C VAL A 130 11.99 7.71 -3.34
N VAL A 131 13.15 7.48 -2.72
CA VAL A 131 14.43 8.04 -3.15
C VAL A 131 14.73 7.63 -4.59
N ALA A 132 14.64 6.33 -4.90
CA ALA A 132 14.94 5.84 -6.24
C ALA A 132 13.99 6.36 -7.32
N ARG A 133 12.69 6.49 -7.02
CA ARG A 133 11.73 7.13 -7.92
C ARG A 133 12.13 8.58 -8.22
N ASN A 134 12.49 9.34 -7.20
CA ASN A 134 12.85 10.75 -7.37
C ASN A 134 14.17 10.91 -8.15
N GLU A 135 15.18 10.08 -7.87
CA GLU A 135 16.43 10.07 -8.63
C GLU A 135 16.21 9.69 -10.10
N LEU A 136 15.34 8.72 -10.37
CA LEU A 136 14.96 8.37 -11.73
C LEU A 136 14.29 9.54 -12.45
N ASN A 137 13.34 10.22 -11.81
CA ASN A 137 12.71 11.40 -12.39
C ASN A 137 13.73 12.50 -12.69
N ARG A 138 14.68 12.77 -11.77
CA ARG A 138 15.76 13.73 -11.99
C ARG A 138 16.67 13.32 -13.16
N ALA A 139 17.01 12.03 -13.27
CA ALA A 139 17.82 11.51 -14.37
C ALA A 139 17.10 11.64 -15.72
N ILE A 140 15.79 11.40 -15.77
CA ILE A 140 14.96 11.60 -16.96
C ILE A 140 14.95 13.08 -17.37
N GLU A 141 14.73 14.00 -16.43
CA GLU A 141 14.74 15.43 -16.74
C GLU A 141 16.12 15.92 -17.19
N LYS A 142 17.21 15.45 -16.56
CA LYS A 142 18.57 15.72 -17.00
C LYS A 142 18.80 15.21 -18.43
N ALA A 143 18.39 13.98 -18.73
CA ALA A 143 18.54 13.39 -20.05
C ALA A 143 17.76 14.15 -21.13
N LYS A 144 16.57 14.68 -20.82
CA LYS A 144 15.83 15.56 -21.74
C LYS A 144 16.61 16.84 -22.04
N ALA A 145 17.34 17.38 -21.07
CA ALA A 145 18.12 18.61 -21.23
C ALA A 145 19.48 18.38 -21.92
N THR A 146 20.17 17.29 -21.62
CA THR A 146 21.56 17.04 -22.06
C THR A 146 21.68 16.00 -23.17
N GLY A 147 20.65 15.19 -23.40
CA GLY A 147 20.65 14.05 -24.32
C GLY A 147 21.29 12.77 -23.75
N GLU A 148 21.79 12.81 -22.51
CA GLU A 148 22.49 11.68 -21.88
C GLU A 148 21.72 11.18 -20.65
N PHE A 149 21.35 9.90 -20.66
CA PHE A 149 20.66 9.25 -19.55
C PHE A 149 21.62 8.38 -18.75
N GLU A 150 21.72 8.68 -17.46
CA GLU A 150 22.47 7.90 -16.48
C GLU A 150 21.49 7.18 -15.56
N PHE A 151 21.61 5.85 -15.48
CA PHE A 151 20.71 5.05 -14.66
C PHE A 151 21.11 5.15 -13.17
N PRO A 152 20.23 5.63 -12.27
CA PRO A 152 20.58 5.88 -10.87
C PRO A 152 21.01 4.62 -10.10
N GLU A 153 22.02 4.77 -9.22
CA GLU A 153 22.51 3.67 -8.38
C GLU A 153 21.45 3.12 -7.43
N SER A 154 20.63 3.98 -6.83
CA SER A 154 19.56 3.57 -5.92
C SER A 154 18.53 2.65 -6.60
N LEU A 155 18.38 2.77 -7.92
CA LEU A 155 17.47 1.93 -8.69
C LEU A 155 18.13 0.60 -9.04
N LYS A 156 19.46 0.57 -9.28
CA LYS A 156 20.21 -0.66 -9.50
C LYS A 156 20.15 -1.56 -8.27
N THR A 157 20.33 -0.99 -7.08
CA THR A 157 20.25 -1.73 -5.82
C THR A 157 18.87 -2.34 -5.61
N LEU A 158 17.80 -1.58 -5.80
CA LEU A 158 16.42 -2.09 -5.66
C LEU A 158 16.08 -3.20 -6.67
N VAL A 159 16.58 -3.10 -7.91
CA VAL A 159 16.39 -4.16 -8.91
C VAL A 159 17.11 -5.45 -8.48
N ALA A 160 18.35 -5.33 -8.00
CA ALA A 160 19.11 -6.48 -7.50
C ALA A 160 18.43 -7.13 -6.28
N GLU A 161 17.95 -6.33 -5.32
CA GLU A 161 17.21 -6.79 -4.14
C GLU A 161 15.90 -7.52 -4.53
N ARG A 162 15.18 -7.02 -5.54
CA ARG A 162 13.98 -7.70 -6.06
C ARG A 162 14.34 -9.05 -6.67
N GLN A 163 15.36 -9.10 -7.51
CA GLN A 163 15.80 -10.33 -8.18
C GLN A 163 16.24 -11.40 -7.17
N SER A 164 16.95 -11.02 -6.11
CA SER A 164 17.33 -11.96 -5.05
C SER A 164 16.09 -12.52 -4.33
N HIS A 165 15.12 -11.68 -3.98
CA HIS A 165 13.89 -12.13 -3.33
C HIS A 165 13.04 -13.04 -4.23
N GLU A 166 12.95 -12.75 -5.53
CA GLU A 166 12.25 -13.62 -6.48
C GLU A 166 12.95 -14.99 -6.62
N ALA A 167 14.28 -15.02 -6.62
CA ALA A 167 15.04 -16.27 -6.65
C ALA A 167 14.87 -17.09 -5.36
N GLU A 168 14.87 -16.44 -4.20
CA GLU A 168 14.60 -17.08 -2.89
C GLU A 168 13.19 -17.66 -2.83
N GLN A 169 12.18 -16.91 -3.29
CA GLN A 169 10.79 -17.39 -3.35
C GLN A 169 10.62 -18.55 -4.33
N ALA A 170 11.28 -18.50 -5.49
CA ALA A 170 11.26 -19.59 -6.46
C ALA A 170 11.95 -20.86 -5.91
N ALA A 171 13.01 -20.71 -5.11
CA ALA A 171 13.69 -21.82 -4.46
C ALA A 171 12.86 -22.44 -3.31
N GLN A 172 12.00 -21.65 -2.66
CA GLN A 172 11.11 -22.10 -1.58
C GLN A 172 9.75 -22.61 -2.09
N ALA A 173 9.39 -22.34 -3.35
CA ALA A 173 8.16 -22.83 -3.95
C ALA A 173 8.23 -24.36 -4.11
N GLN A 174 7.37 -25.08 -3.39
CA GLN A 174 7.18 -26.52 -3.63
C GLN A 174 6.53 -26.72 -5.01
N PRO A 175 7.00 -27.69 -5.82
CA PRO A 175 6.37 -27.99 -7.11
C PRO A 175 4.90 -28.40 -6.87
N VAL A 176 3.97 -27.70 -7.50
CA VAL A 176 2.54 -28.08 -7.50
C VAL A 176 2.43 -29.47 -8.12
N PRO A 177 1.88 -30.48 -7.44
CA PRO A 177 1.68 -31.80 -8.01
C PRO A 177 0.74 -31.70 -9.22
N SER A 178 1.26 -31.94 -10.42
CA SER A 178 0.46 -32.08 -11.63
C SER A 178 -0.23 -33.45 -11.63
N MET A 179 -1.24 -33.62 -10.78
CA MET A 179 -2.17 -34.77 -10.85
C MET A 179 -3.49 -34.30 -11.44
N ILE A 180 -3.51 -34.11 -12.76
CA ILE A 180 -4.74 -34.33 -13.53
C ILE A 180 -4.61 -35.76 -14.03
N ASP A 181 -5.37 -36.68 -13.41
CA ASP A 181 -5.43 -38.07 -13.84
C ASP A 181 -6.06 -38.14 -15.25
N PRO A 182 -5.32 -38.60 -16.29
CA PRO A 182 -5.84 -38.71 -17.65
C PRO A 182 -7.04 -39.66 -17.79
N SER A 183 -7.31 -40.49 -16.77
CA SER A 183 -8.40 -41.47 -16.79
C SER A 183 -9.80 -40.86 -16.62
N LEU A 184 -9.91 -39.59 -16.18
CA LEU A 184 -11.20 -38.90 -15.98
C LEU A 184 -11.81 -38.29 -17.25
N MET A 185 -11.12 -38.35 -18.40
CA MET A 185 -11.60 -37.85 -19.69
C MET A 185 -12.13 -38.94 -20.64
N GLY A 186 -12.29 -40.18 -20.14
CA GLY A 186 -12.89 -41.30 -20.89
C GLY A 186 -14.41 -41.31 -20.78
N GLY A 187 -15.09 -40.66 -21.72
CA GLY A 187 -16.55 -40.56 -21.75
C GLY A 187 -17.29 -41.89 -21.70
N GLN A 188 -18.33 -41.94 -20.87
CA GLN A 188 -19.40 -42.94 -20.97
C GLN A 188 -20.74 -42.23 -20.75
N TYR A 189 -21.23 -41.59 -21.82
CA TYR A 189 -22.60 -41.08 -21.84
C TYR A 189 -23.58 -42.26 -21.81
N MET A 190 -24.47 -42.21 -20.84
CA MET A 190 -25.60 -43.09 -20.58
C MET A 190 -26.46 -43.23 -21.85
N ARG A 191 -26.60 -44.45 -22.37
CA ARG A 191 -27.65 -44.77 -23.36
C ARG A 191 -28.98 -44.88 -22.61
N LEU A 192 -29.94 -44.04 -22.97
CA LEU A 192 -31.37 -44.28 -22.78
C LEU A 192 -31.95 -44.80 -24.09
#